data_AF-A0A7K6WFU1-F1
#
_entry.id   AF-A0A7K6WFU1-F1
#
_cell.length_a   1.000
_cell.length_b   1.000
_cell.length_c   1.000
_cell.angle_alpha   90.00
_cell.angle_beta   90.00
_cell.angle_gamma   90.00
#
_symmetry.space_group_name_H-M   'P 1'
#
loop_
_entity.id
_entity.type
_entity.pdbx_description
1 polymer ?
#
loop_
_entity_poly.entity_id
_entity_poly.type
_entity_poly.pdbx_seq_one_letter_code
_entity_poly.pdbx_strand_id
1 'polypeptide(L)' 'SERRKEKSRDAARCRRSKESEVFYELAHQLPLPHTVSAHLDKASIMRLTISYLRMRKLLDAG' A
#
# COMPACT_ATOMS: atom_id res chain seq x y z
N SER A 1 -11.79 -9.71 30.37
CA SER A 1 -11.51 -11.13 30.07
C SER A 1 -10.36 -11.21 29.09
N GLU A 2 -9.33 -12.00 29.41
CA GLU A 2 -8.14 -12.21 28.56
C GLU A 2 -8.50 -12.72 27.16
N ARG A 3 -9.50 -13.61 27.04
CA ARG A 3 -9.99 -14.10 25.74
C ARG A 3 -10.49 -12.98 24.81
N ARG A 4 -11.07 -11.91 25.36
CA ARG A 4 -11.54 -10.75 24.57
C ARG A 4 -10.37 -9.88 24.09
N LYS A 5 -9.31 -9.76 24.90
CA LYS A 5 -8.08 -9.06 24.52
C LYS A 5 -7.33 -9.82 23.43
N GLU A 6 -7.21 -11.14 23.57
CA GLU A 6 -6.59 -12.02 22.57
C GLU A 6 -7.29 -11.91 21.21
N LYS A 7 -8.62 -12.06 21.16
CA LYS A 7 -9.40 -11.89 19.92
C LYS A 7 -9.21 -10.50 19.28
N SER A 8 -9.10 -9.44 20.08
CA SER A 8 -8.84 -8.09 19.57
C SER A 8 -7.44 -7.96 18.95
N ARG A 9 -6.43 -8.58 19.59
CA ARG A 9 -5.05 -8.62 19.07
C ARG A 9 -4.98 -9.36 17.74
N ASP A 10 -5.65 -10.50 17.62
CA ASP A 10 -5.68 -11.27 16.38
C ASP A 10 -6.41 -10.52 15.26
N ALA A 11 -7.52 -9.85 15.58
CA ALA A 11 -8.20 -8.98 14.62
C ALA A 11 -7.30 -7.82 14.16
N ALA A 12 -6.55 -7.19 15.07
CA ALA A 12 -5.60 -6.13 14.72
C ALA A 12 -4.43 -6.65 13.86
N ARG A 13 -3.93 -7.85 14.15
CA ARG A 13 -2.90 -8.52 13.35
C ARG A 13 -3.41 -8.80 11.93
N CYS A 14 -4.58 -9.40 11.81
CA CYS A 14 -5.23 -9.69 10.52
C CYS A 14 -5.38 -8.41 9.69
N ARG A 15 -5.88 -7.31 10.28
CA ARG A 15 -5.98 -6.01 9.59
C ARG A 15 -4.62 -5.50 9.10
N ARG A 16 -3.58 -5.56 9.94
CA ARG A 16 -2.21 -5.11 9.58
C ARG A 16 -1.61 -5.97 8.46
N SER A 17 -1.80 -7.28 8.51
CA SER A 17 -1.35 -8.18 7.44
C SER A 17 -2.04 -7.86 6.12
N LYS A 18 -3.37 -7.65 6.14
CA LYS A 18 -4.11 -7.29 4.92
C LYS A 18 -3.70 -5.93 4.37
N GLU A 19 -3.48 -4.95 5.26
CA GLU A 19 -2.99 -3.63 4.88
C GLU A 19 -1.62 -3.72 4.18
N SER A 20 -0.68 -4.50 4.73
CA SER A 20 0.64 -4.70 4.12
C SER A 20 0.56 -5.40 2.76
N GLU A 21 -0.31 -6.40 2.60
CA GLU A 21 -0.56 -7.07 1.31
C GLU A 21 -1.05 -6.06 0.26
N VAL A 22 -2.05 -5.24 0.60
CA VAL A 22 -2.60 -4.23 -0.32
C VAL A 22 -1.55 -3.18 -0.70
N PHE A 23 -0.71 -2.74 0.24
CA PHE A 23 0.38 -1.81 -0.09
C PHE A 23 1.41 -2.44 -1.04
N TYR A 24 1.73 -3.71 -0.83
CA TYR A 24 2.66 -4.44 -1.70
C TYR A 24 2.10 -4.60 -3.12
N GLU A 25 0.82 -4.99 -3.24
CA GLU A 25 0.10 -5.06 -4.52
C GLU A 25 0.08 -3.70 -5.21
N LEU A 26 -0.23 -2.62 -4.49
CA LEU A 26 -0.24 -1.27 -5.04
C LEU A 26 1.14 -0.84 -5.56
N ALA A 27 2.21 -1.15 -4.82
CA ALA A 27 3.57 -0.90 -5.26
C ALA A 27 3.93 -1.67 -6.54
N HIS A 28 3.40 -2.88 -6.72
CA HIS A 28 3.57 -3.69 -7.94
C HIS A 28 2.85 -3.11 -9.16
N GLN A 29 1.82 -2.28 -8.97
CA GLN A 29 1.11 -1.61 -10.06
C GLN A 29 1.81 -0.31 -10.52
N LEU A 30 2.79 0.20 -9.78
CA LEU A 30 3.54 1.37 -10.21
C LEU A 30 4.46 1.03 -11.39
N PRO A 31 4.68 1.97 -12.34
CA PRO A 31 5.57 1.77 -13.49
C PRO A 31 7.05 1.88 -13.08
N LEU A 32 7.47 1.06 -12.13
CA LEU A 32 8.81 1.00 -11.58
C LEU A 32 9.32 -0.45 -11.62
N PRO A 33 10.64 -0.68 -11.78
CA PRO A 33 11.18 -2.02 -11.63
C PRO A 33 10.81 -2.64 -10.28
N HIS A 34 10.47 -3.93 -10.25
CA HIS A 34 10.10 -4.65 -9.02
C HIS A 34 11.17 -4.55 -7.93
N THR A 35 12.44 -4.51 -8.32
CA THR A 35 13.57 -4.34 -7.40
C THR A 35 13.52 -3.01 -6.64
N VAL A 36 12.94 -1.96 -7.22
CA VAL A 36 12.77 -0.67 -6.56
C VAL A 36 11.46 -0.64 -5.76
N SER A 37 10.35 -1.07 -6.38
CA SER A 37 9.03 -0.99 -5.74
C SER A 37 8.91 -1.87 -4.50
N ALA A 38 9.60 -3.02 -4.45
CA ALA A 38 9.63 -3.92 -3.29
C ALA A 38 10.27 -3.30 -2.03
N HIS A 39 11.10 -2.26 -2.17
CA HIS A 39 11.78 -1.59 -1.04
C HIS A 39 11.10 -0.27 -0.63
N LEU A 40 9.97 0.09 -1.23
CA LEU A 40 9.27 1.31 -0.89
C LEU A 40 8.56 1.19 0.46
N ASP A 41 8.64 2.25 1.27
CA ASP A 41 7.79 2.40 2.44
C ASP A 41 6.33 2.77 2.04
N LYS A 42 5.38 2.56 2.96
CA LYS A 42 3.94 2.83 2.72
C LYS A 42 3.65 4.27 2.30
N ALA A 43 4.33 5.27 2.88
CA ALA A 43 4.10 6.68 2.56
C ALA A 43 4.63 7.04 1.18
N SER A 44 5.79 6.49 0.81
CA SER A 44 6.39 6.62 -0.52
C SER A 44 5.51 5.97 -1.59
N ILE A 45 4.93 4.79 -1.33
CA ILE A 45 3.94 4.16 -2.22
C ILE A 45 2.75 5.09 -2.46
N MET A 46 2.16 5.68 -1.40
CA MET A 46 1.06 6.63 -1.54
C MET A 46 1.44 7.85 -2.37
N ARG A 47 2.59 8.48 -2.06
CA ARG A 47 3.06 9.68 -2.77
C ARG A 47 3.28 9.41 -4.24
N LEU A 48 3.94 8.31 -4.59
CA LEU A 48 4.21 7.93 -5.97
C LEU A 48 2.91 7.60 -6.73
N THR A 49 1.99 6.88 -6.10
CA THR A 49 0.68 6.55 -6.69
C THR A 49 -0.12 7.81 -7.02
N ILE A 50 -0.25 8.73 -6.06
CA ILE A 50 -0.99 9.98 -6.26
C ILE A 50 -0.34 10.83 -7.36
N SER A 51 1.00 10.96 -7.35
CA SER A 51 1.73 11.69 -8.39
C SER A 51 1.53 11.05 -9.77
N TYR A 52 1.60 9.72 -9.87
CA TYR A 52 1.39 9.00 -11.12
C TYR A 52 -0.02 9.24 -11.70
N LEU A 53 -1.07 9.11 -10.88
CA LEU A 53 -2.44 9.36 -11.32
C LEU A 53 -2.65 10.81 -11.77
N ARG A 54 -2.05 11.78 -11.07
CA ARG A 54 -2.10 13.21 -11.46
C ARG A 54 -1.39 13.47 -12.78
N MET A 55 -0.20 12.88 -12.98
CA MET A 55 0.56 13.03 -14.22
C MET A 55 -0.20 12.44 -15.41
N ARG A 56 -0.79 11.24 -15.27
CA ARG A 56 -1.63 10.65 -16.31
C ARG A 56 -2.77 11.54 -16.71
N LYS A 57 -3.52 12.05 -15.73
CA LYS A 57 -4.64 12.97 -15.99
C LYS A 57 -4.20 14.24 -16.73
N LEU A 58 -3.01 14.77 -16.41
CA LEU A 58 -2.47 15.95 -17.09
C LEU A 58 -2.09 15.65 -18.54
N LEU A 59 -1.47 14.48 -18.80
CA LEU A 59 -1.09 14.05 -20.14
C LEU A 59 -2.30 13.68 -20.99
N ASP A 60 -3.36 13.11 -20.40
CA ASP A 60 -4.60 12.76 -21.11
C ASP A 60 -5.47 13.99 -21.44
N ALA A 61 -5.19 15.15 -20.86
CA ALA A 61 -5.94 16.39 -21.07
C ALA A 61 -5.32 17.33 -22.13
N GLY A 62 -4.15 16.97 -22.66
CA GLY A 62 -3.48 17.66 -23.78
C GLY A 62 -3.64 16.89 -25.08
#